data_AF-A0A1N7B1E2-F1
#
_entry.id   AF-A0A1N7B1E2-F1
#
_cell.length_a   1.000
_cell.length_b   1.000
_cell.length_c   1.000
_cell.angle_alpha   90.00
_cell.angle_beta   90.00
_cell.angle_gamma   90.00
#
_symmetry.space_group_name_H-M   'P 1'
#
loop_
_entity.id
_entity.type
_entity.pdbx_description
1 polymer ?
#
loop_
_entity_poly.entity_id
_entity_poly.type
_entity_poly.pdbx_seq_one_letter_code
_entity_poly.pdbx_strand_id
1 'polypeptide(L)'
;MPGTPWMAHEWLSEVLLASVHDILGWTGLVVLVALVFAGTLAYLARFLLSRMEPIYALLLTAFAAGMLMGHLLVRPHVLVWPFLAVWVGTLVNAGEYRRNPPWWALLLMPLWANLHGSFILGIGLGAVLALDAVMSLPADKRRNSVLPWAAFVGLSALAALVTPWGWNGLVFPFQVSSMELALKVIDEWRSADFQQLQTLELWLLLVLALACSGRMRLPLIRLILVLGLAHLALKHQRHVSLLGLVSPFLIAASFAGAGRETKDTKRDAEFLDRMFAAFAVPARRGAIAVAGLLAAVMIGAVFQSREFSPLAKSTPDAAVDAAIRAGATGSVLNSYNFGGYLIYRGIPVFIDGRADMYGDGFLKRYIDAVGLADTNALEMLLADYRIGWTLLDAGAPAVALLDRLPGWRRVHTDGVAVAHIKESVAVTQ
;
A
#
# COMPACT_ATOMS: atom_id res chain seq x y z
N MET A 1 -8.47 -15.69 18.40
CA MET A 1 -9.21 -16.96 18.24
C MET A 1 -8.21 -18.10 18.08
N PRO A 2 -7.95 -18.91 19.14
CA PRO A 2 -7.00 -20.01 19.04
C PRO A 2 -7.49 -21.09 18.06
N GLY A 3 -6.61 -21.57 17.18
CA GLY A 3 -6.90 -22.68 16.25
C GLY A 3 -7.65 -22.30 14.97
N THR A 4 -8.05 -21.03 14.79
CA THR A 4 -8.64 -20.56 13.53
C THR A 4 -7.58 -20.56 12.42
N PRO A 5 -7.86 -21.14 11.24
CA PRO A 5 -6.95 -21.07 10.11
C PRO A 5 -6.75 -19.61 9.68
N TRP A 6 -5.49 -19.20 9.55
CA TRP A 6 -5.11 -17.88 9.08
C TRP A 6 -4.21 -18.02 7.86
N MET A 7 -4.49 -17.22 6.83
CA MET A 7 -3.71 -17.19 5.60
C MET A 7 -2.68 -16.05 5.67
N ALA A 8 -1.43 -16.42 5.93
CA ALA A 8 -0.28 -15.53 5.77
C ALA A 8 -0.02 -15.30 4.27
N HIS A 9 -0.89 -14.54 3.62
CA HIS A 9 -0.85 -14.26 2.19
C HIS A 9 0.31 -13.32 1.80
N GLU A 10 0.91 -12.63 2.76
CA GLU A 10 2.05 -11.71 2.58
C GLU A 10 3.34 -12.24 3.22
N TRP A 11 3.42 -13.56 3.46
CA TRP A 11 4.50 -14.19 4.25
C TRP A 11 5.91 -13.82 3.76
N LEU A 12 6.13 -13.71 2.44
CA LEU A 12 7.45 -13.39 1.91
C LEU A 12 7.84 -11.95 2.26
N SER A 13 6.88 -11.02 2.19
CA SER A 13 7.10 -9.65 2.65
C SER A 13 7.37 -9.61 4.15
N GLU A 14 6.61 -10.35 4.95
CA GLU A 14 6.80 -10.42 6.40
C GLU A 14 8.20 -10.95 6.76
N VAL A 15 8.66 -12.03 6.13
CA VAL A 15 10.00 -12.59 6.33
C VAL A 15 11.08 -11.60 5.91
N LEU A 16 10.94 -10.94 4.77
CA LEU A 16 11.91 -9.94 4.30
C LEU A 16 12.00 -8.74 5.26
N LEU A 17 10.85 -8.21 5.69
CA LEU A 17 10.80 -7.08 6.61
C LEU A 17 11.37 -7.48 7.99
N ALA A 18 10.97 -8.62 8.54
CA ALA A 18 11.52 -9.12 9.80
C ALA A 18 13.04 -9.31 9.72
N SER A 19 13.55 -9.94 8.66
CA SER A 19 14.99 -10.16 8.47
C SER A 19 15.77 -8.84 8.40
N VAL A 20 15.23 -7.83 7.72
CA VAL A 20 15.86 -6.50 7.64
C VAL A 20 15.83 -5.80 9.00
N HIS A 21 14.72 -5.91 9.72
CA HIS A 21 14.60 -5.37 11.07
C HIS A 21 15.60 -6.02 12.03
N ASP A 22 15.75 -7.34 11.99
CA ASP A 22 16.65 -8.06 12.91
C ASP A 22 18.13 -7.73 12.68
N ILE A 23 18.52 -7.38 11.44
CA ILE A 23 19.91 -7.05 11.09
C ILE A 23 20.20 -5.55 11.22
N LEU A 24 19.26 -4.69 10.80
CA LEU A 24 19.48 -3.25 10.59
C LEU A 24 18.51 -2.35 11.39
N GLY A 25 17.63 -2.94 12.18
CA GLY A 25 16.60 -2.24 12.96
C GLY A 25 15.60 -1.48 12.10
N TRP A 26 14.88 -0.55 12.74
CA TRP A 26 13.92 0.34 12.11
C TRP A 26 14.52 1.20 10.99
N THR A 27 15.77 1.65 11.17
CA THR A 27 16.47 2.43 10.14
C THR A 27 16.66 1.63 8.86
N GLY A 28 16.99 0.33 8.97
CA GLY A 28 17.07 -0.58 7.83
C GLY A 28 15.75 -0.69 7.05
N LEU A 29 14.63 -0.79 7.74
CA LEU A 29 13.30 -0.83 7.12
C LEU A 29 12.98 0.46 6.36
N VAL A 30 13.29 1.61 6.94
CA VAL A 30 13.09 2.93 6.30
C VAL A 30 13.95 3.05 5.04
N VAL A 31 15.22 2.64 5.12
CA VAL A 31 16.13 2.64 3.96
C VAL A 31 15.62 1.70 2.86
N LEU A 32 15.18 0.49 3.21
CA LEU A 32 14.61 -0.46 2.24
C LEU A 32 13.41 0.16 1.51
N VAL A 33 12.44 0.70 2.25
CA VAL A 33 11.24 1.32 1.69
C VAL A 33 11.58 2.53 0.81
N ALA A 34 12.51 3.37 1.25
CA ALA A 34 12.98 4.52 0.48
C ALA A 34 13.65 4.09 -0.84
N LEU A 35 14.47 3.03 -0.81
CA LEU A 35 15.11 2.48 -2.01
C LEU A 35 14.10 1.87 -2.98
N VAL A 36 13.12 1.13 -2.47
CA VAL A 36 12.02 0.57 -3.27
C VAL A 36 11.24 1.69 -3.95
N PHE A 37 10.83 2.71 -3.18
CA PHE A 37 10.12 3.88 -3.69
C PHE A 37 10.93 4.65 -4.75
N ALA A 38 12.20 4.97 -4.44
CA ALA A 38 13.09 5.67 -5.37
C ALA A 38 13.33 4.85 -6.65
N GLY A 39 13.52 3.53 -6.53
CA GLY A 39 13.69 2.63 -7.66
C GLY A 39 12.46 2.57 -8.56
N THR A 40 11.25 2.51 -7.97
CA THR A 40 9.98 2.60 -8.70
C THR A 40 9.88 3.91 -9.48
N LEU A 41 10.12 5.05 -8.81
CA LEU A 41 10.05 6.36 -9.45
C LEU A 41 11.12 6.56 -10.51
N ALA A 42 12.33 6.05 -10.30
CA ALA A 42 13.41 6.11 -11.29
C ALA A 42 13.05 5.31 -12.56
N TYR A 43 12.47 4.11 -12.40
CA TYR A 43 11.97 3.32 -13.52
C TYR A 43 10.84 4.05 -14.27
N LEU A 44 9.87 4.61 -13.53
CA LEU A 44 8.79 5.40 -14.13
C LEU A 44 9.32 6.62 -14.88
N ALA A 45 10.18 7.42 -14.26
CA ALA A 45 10.79 8.60 -14.87
C ALA A 45 11.52 8.23 -16.15
N ARG A 46 12.29 7.14 -16.14
CA ARG A 46 12.99 6.65 -17.34
C ARG A 46 12.02 6.20 -18.43
N PHE A 47 10.93 5.53 -18.06
CA PHE A 47 9.88 5.16 -19.01
C PHE A 47 9.26 6.39 -19.67
N LEU A 48 8.95 7.44 -18.90
CA LEU A 48 8.34 8.69 -19.38
C LEU A 48 9.32 9.51 -20.22
N LEU A 49 10.57 9.68 -19.78
CA LEU A 49 11.62 10.43 -20.49
C LEU A 49 11.93 9.87 -21.89
N SER A 50 11.63 8.59 -22.13
CA SER A 50 11.75 7.99 -23.46
C SER A 50 10.59 8.34 -24.42
N ARG A 51 9.54 9.02 -23.93
CA ARG A 51 8.28 9.27 -24.64
C ARG A 51 7.84 10.72 -24.68
N MET A 52 8.31 11.56 -23.77
CA MET A 52 7.87 12.96 -23.67
C MET A 52 9.00 13.87 -23.24
N GLU A 53 8.79 15.18 -23.39
CA GLU A 53 9.75 16.18 -22.93
C GLU A 53 9.98 16.06 -21.41
N PRO A 54 11.20 16.33 -20.94
CA PRO A 54 11.55 16.06 -19.56
C PRO A 54 10.69 16.78 -18.52
N ILE A 55 10.25 18.01 -18.78
CA ILE A 55 9.37 18.72 -17.86
C ILE A 55 8.07 17.94 -17.58
N TYR A 56 7.45 17.35 -18.61
CA TYR A 56 6.23 16.54 -18.47
C TYR A 56 6.52 15.21 -17.78
N ALA A 57 7.64 14.56 -18.11
CA ALA A 57 8.06 13.32 -17.48
C ALA A 57 8.28 13.50 -15.97
N LEU A 58 8.95 14.59 -15.58
CA LEU A 58 9.19 14.93 -14.18
C LEU A 58 7.91 15.34 -13.47
N LEU A 59 7.04 16.11 -14.11
CA LEU A 59 5.75 16.49 -13.55
C LEU A 59 4.89 15.26 -13.24
N LEU A 60 4.74 14.34 -14.19
CA LEU A 60 3.99 13.09 -13.99
C LEU A 60 4.66 12.17 -12.96
N THR A 61 5.99 12.13 -12.91
CA THR A 61 6.72 11.40 -11.86
C THR A 61 6.48 12.02 -10.48
N ALA A 62 6.43 13.35 -10.37
CA ALA A 62 6.14 14.06 -9.13
C ALA A 62 4.69 13.81 -8.65
N PHE A 63 3.72 13.79 -9.58
CA PHE A 63 2.36 13.37 -9.26
C PHE A 63 2.30 11.92 -8.76
N ALA A 64 2.99 11.00 -9.43
CA ALA A 64 3.09 9.62 -8.97
C ALA A 64 3.70 9.57 -7.55
N ALA A 65 4.79 10.29 -7.31
CA ALA A 65 5.43 10.37 -6.00
C ALA A 65 4.47 10.88 -4.91
N GLY A 66 3.74 11.97 -5.17
CA GLY A 66 2.78 12.52 -4.22
C GLY A 66 1.60 11.58 -3.92
N MET A 67 1.08 10.89 -4.96
CA MET A 67 -0.01 9.91 -4.80
C MET A 67 0.42 8.62 -4.10
N LEU A 68 1.72 8.29 -4.15
CA LEU A 68 2.29 7.15 -3.42
C LEU A 68 2.63 7.52 -1.97
N MET A 69 2.91 8.79 -1.68
CA MET A 69 3.38 9.27 -0.37
C MET A 69 2.45 8.90 0.79
N GLY A 70 1.13 8.95 0.57
CA GLY A 70 0.13 8.57 1.58
C GLY A 70 0.22 7.12 2.05
N HIS A 71 0.95 6.27 1.31
CA HIS A 71 1.17 4.87 1.66
C HIS A 71 2.66 4.50 1.77
N LEU A 72 3.55 5.50 1.86
CA LEU A 72 4.99 5.30 2.04
C LEU A 72 5.32 4.96 3.50
N LEU A 73 4.89 3.78 3.92
CA LEU A 73 5.12 3.20 5.25
C LEU A 73 5.79 1.84 5.09
N VAL A 74 6.39 1.33 6.16
CA VAL A 74 6.93 -0.04 6.19
C VAL A 74 5.79 -1.05 6.15
N ARG A 75 5.38 -1.43 4.94
CA ARG A 75 4.23 -2.29 4.68
C ARG A 75 4.49 -3.19 3.46
N PRO A 76 3.95 -4.42 3.44
CA PRO A 76 4.12 -5.36 2.33
C PRO A 76 3.77 -4.78 0.95
N HIS A 77 2.74 -3.94 0.85
CA HIS A 77 2.30 -3.37 -0.43
C HIS A 77 3.34 -2.44 -1.08
N VAL A 78 4.29 -1.86 -0.33
CA VAL A 78 5.33 -1.00 -0.92
C VAL A 78 6.33 -1.84 -1.70
N LEU A 79 6.65 -3.05 -1.23
CA LEU A 79 7.59 -3.95 -1.88
C LEU A 79 7.14 -4.38 -3.28
N VAL A 80 5.84 -4.28 -3.58
CA VAL A 80 5.28 -4.65 -4.88
C VAL A 80 5.17 -3.50 -5.88
N TRP A 81 5.46 -2.26 -5.49
CA TRP A 81 5.47 -1.13 -6.43
C TRP A 81 6.45 -1.29 -7.59
N PRO A 82 7.70 -1.76 -7.41
CA PRO A 82 8.59 -2.06 -8.53
C PRO A 82 8.02 -3.14 -9.45
N PHE A 83 7.40 -4.19 -8.89
CA PHE A 83 6.78 -5.26 -9.67
C PHE A 83 5.63 -4.74 -10.52
N LEU A 84 4.73 -3.94 -9.94
CA LEU A 84 3.63 -3.30 -10.66
C LEU A 84 4.14 -2.37 -11.77
N ALA A 85 5.14 -1.53 -11.48
CA ALA A 85 5.72 -0.61 -12.46
C ALA A 85 6.38 -1.37 -13.63
N VAL A 86 7.22 -2.37 -13.32
CA VAL A 86 7.87 -3.20 -14.34
C VAL A 86 6.81 -3.98 -15.13
N TRP A 87 5.81 -4.55 -14.48
CA TRP A 87 4.70 -5.27 -15.11
C TRP A 87 3.98 -4.38 -16.13
N VAL A 88 3.45 -3.23 -15.70
CA VAL A 88 2.71 -2.31 -16.58
C VAL A 88 3.60 -1.75 -17.67
N GLY A 89 4.77 -1.21 -17.32
CA GLY A 89 5.67 -0.61 -18.31
C GLY A 89 6.12 -1.62 -19.37
N THR A 90 6.34 -2.87 -18.99
CA THR A 90 6.71 -3.95 -19.91
C THR A 90 5.57 -4.34 -20.86
N LEU A 91 4.34 -4.45 -20.37
CA LEU A 91 3.18 -4.77 -21.21
C LEU A 91 2.79 -3.60 -22.12
N VAL A 92 2.87 -2.37 -21.63
CA VAL A 92 2.67 -1.16 -22.43
C VAL A 92 3.73 -1.08 -23.54
N ASN A 93 5.01 -1.32 -23.22
CA ASN A 93 6.08 -1.41 -24.22
C ASN A 93 5.75 -2.45 -25.31
N ALA A 94 5.34 -3.66 -24.92
CA ALA A 94 5.01 -4.72 -25.87
C ALA A 94 3.87 -4.32 -26.81
N GLY A 95 2.80 -3.72 -26.28
CA GLY A 95 1.69 -3.19 -27.08
C GLY A 95 2.12 -2.09 -28.04
N GLU A 96 2.87 -1.10 -27.56
CA GLU A 96 3.32 0.05 -28.36
C GLU A 96 4.28 -0.35 -29.48
N TYR A 97 5.21 -1.26 -29.20
CA TYR A 97 6.13 -1.80 -30.21
C TYR A 97 5.51 -2.90 -31.08
N ARG A 98 4.21 -3.20 -30.90
CA ARG A 98 3.46 -4.22 -31.65
C ARG A 98 4.13 -5.59 -31.58
N ARG A 99 4.60 -5.97 -30.39
CA ARG A 99 5.27 -7.23 -30.09
C ARG A 99 4.35 -8.12 -29.25
N ASN A 100 4.66 -9.42 -29.26
CA ASN A 100 4.08 -10.37 -28.33
C ASN A 100 4.46 -10.02 -26.88
N PRO A 101 3.67 -10.46 -25.88
CA PRO A 101 3.99 -10.22 -24.50
C PRO A 101 5.33 -10.89 -24.16
N PRO A 102 6.17 -10.24 -23.34
CA PRO A 102 7.45 -10.80 -22.99
C PRO A 102 7.28 -11.89 -21.93
N TRP A 103 7.55 -13.14 -22.31
CA TRP A 103 7.36 -14.31 -21.46
C TRP A 103 8.15 -14.28 -20.15
N TRP A 104 9.28 -13.56 -20.08
CA TRP A 104 10.03 -13.40 -18.84
C TRP A 104 9.23 -12.69 -17.75
N ALA A 105 8.25 -11.84 -18.11
CA ALA A 105 7.42 -11.13 -17.16
C ALA A 105 6.54 -12.09 -16.32
N LEU A 106 6.29 -13.31 -16.81
CA LEU A 106 5.60 -14.35 -16.03
C LEU A 106 6.31 -14.67 -14.71
N LEU A 107 7.64 -14.51 -14.64
CA LEU A 107 8.43 -14.74 -13.43
C LEU A 107 8.13 -13.72 -12.32
N LEU A 108 7.57 -12.56 -12.66
CA LEU A 108 7.18 -11.53 -11.68
C LEU A 108 5.94 -11.93 -10.90
N MET A 109 5.02 -12.68 -11.52
CA MET A 109 3.74 -13.03 -10.93
C MET A 109 3.83 -13.93 -9.68
N PRO A 110 4.60 -15.04 -9.67
CA PRO A 110 4.73 -15.86 -8.46
C PRO A 110 5.41 -15.08 -7.33
N LEU A 111 6.41 -14.24 -7.64
CA LEU A 111 7.06 -13.38 -6.64
C LEU A 111 6.06 -12.38 -6.06
N TRP A 112 5.29 -11.70 -6.91
CA TRP A 112 4.27 -10.76 -6.47
C TRP A 112 3.19 -11.45 -5.63
N ALA A 113 2.70 -12.63 -6.05
CA ALA A 113 1.68 -13.38 -5.33
C ALA A 113 2.11 -13.82 -3.92
N ASN A 114 3.41 -14.00 -3.67
CA ASN A 114 3.94 -14.28 -2.33
C ASN A 114 4.22 -13.00 -1.52
N LEU A 115 4.36 -11.84 -2.18
CA LEU A 115 4.64 -10.56 -1.52
C LEU A 115 3.36 -9.86 -1.02
N HIS A 116 2.31 -9.78 -1.83
CA HIS A 116 1.10 -9.01 -1.48
C HIS A 116 -0.11 -9.43 -2.33
N GLY A 117 -1.31 -9.39 -1.75
CA GLY A 117 -2.57 -9.80 -2.40
C GLY A 117 -2.99 -8.98 -3.64
N SER A 118 -2.30 -7.88 -3.94
CA SER A 118 -2.57 -7.03 -5.12
C SER A 118 -2.15 -7.65 -6.45
N PHE A 119 -1.51 -8.82 -6.46
CA PHE A 119 -1.16 -9.53 -7.69
C PHE A 119 -2.40 -9.79 -8.59
N ILE A 120 -3.60 -9.89 -7.99
CA ILE A 120 -4.88 -9.99 -8.73
C ILE A 120 -5.13 -8.77 -9.62
N LEU A 121 -4.73 -7.57 -9.16
CA LEU A 121 -4.77 -6.36 -9.97
C LEU A 121 -3.76 -6.43 -11.10
N GLY A 122 -2.59 -7.05 -10.88
CA GLY A 122 -1.62 -7.34 -11.93
C GLY A 122 -2.21 -8.20 -13.06
N ILE A 123 -2.92 -9.27 -12.71
CA ILE A 123 -3.63 -10.13 -13.69
C ILE A 123 -4.71 -9.33 -14.43
N GLY A 124 -5.55 -8.58 -13.71
CA GLY A 124 -6.59 -7.74 -14.31
C GLY A 124 -6.05 -6.67 -15.26
N LEU A 125 -5.01 -5.94 -14.83
CA LEU A 125 -4.28 -4.99 -15.67
C LEU A 125 -3.66 -5.68 -16.88
N GLY A 126 -3.08 -6.87 -16.70
CA GLY A 126 -2.52 -7.67 -17.78
C GLY A 126 -3.57 -8.04 -18.84
N ALA A 127 -4.77 -8.42 -18.42
CA ALA A 127 -5.88 -8.73 -19.32
C ALA A 127 -6.36 -7.50 -20.12
N VAL A 128 -6.49 -6.34 -19.47
CA VAL A 128 -6.91 -5.10 -20.15
C VAL A 128 -5.82 -4.60 -21.10
N LEU A 129 -4.55 -4.66 -20.70
CA LEU A 129 -3.40 -4.29 -21.55
C LEU A 129 -3.21 -5.27 -22.72
N ALA A 130 -3.48 -6.55 -22.52
CA ALA A 130 -3.54 -7.53 -23.60
C ALA A 130 -4.60 -7.16 -24.65
N LEU A 131 -5.79 -6.78 -24.18
CA LEU A 131 -6.86 -6.31 -25.06
C LEU A 131 -6.48 -5.02 -25.80
N ASP A 132 -5.87 -4.05 -25.10
CA ASP A 132 -5.36 -2.81 -25.70
C ASP A 132 -4.33 -3.10 -26.79
N ALA A 133 -3.36 -3.96 -26.51
CA ALA A 133 -2.30 -4.34 -27.45
C ALA A 133 -2.86 -5.02 -28.70
N VAL A 134 -3.80 -5.97 -28.55
CA VAL A 134 -4.42 -6.67 -29.69
C VAL A 134 -5.32 -5.74 -30.50
N MET A 135 -6.15 -4.91 -29.86
CA MET A 135 -7.08 -4.02 -30.56
C MET A 135 -6.38 -2.86 -31.29
N SER A 136 -5.20 -2.48 -30.82
CA SER A 136 -4.34 -1.48 -31.45
C SER A 136 -3.69 -1.98 -32.75
N LEU A 137 -3.75 -3.28 -33.06
CA LEU A 137 -3.23 -3.85 -34.30
C LEU A 137 -4.22 -3.72 -35.47
N PRO A 138 -3.71 -3.61 -36.72
CA PRO A 138 -4.50 -3.81 -37.93
C PRO A 138 -5.24 -5.16 -37.93
N ALA A 139 -6.45 -5.20 -38.52
CA ALA A 139 -7.35 -6.35 -38.44
C ALA A 139 -6.72 -7.67 -38.89
N ASP A 140 -5.87 -7.63 -39.92
CA ASP A 140 -5.11 -8.76 -40.47
C ASP A 140 -4.10 -9.36 -39.48
N LYS A 141 -3.58 -8.56 -38.54
CA LYS A 141 -2.57 -8.98 -37.55
C LYS A 141 -3.14 -9.37 -36.19
N ARG A 142 -4.42 -9.05 -35.92
CA ARG A 142 -5.08 -9.32 -34.63
C ARG A 142 -5.10 -10.82 -34.33
N ARG A 143 -5.52 -11.64 -35.30
CA ARG A 143 -5.70 -13.10 -35.11
C ARG A 143 -4.43 -13.79 -34.61
N ASN A 144 -3.26 -13.40 -35.13
CA ASN A 144 -1.99 -13.99 -34.74
C ASN A 144 -1.49 -13.52 -33.36
N SER A 145 -2.01 -12.39 -32.85
CA SER A 145 -1.60 -11.82 -31.57
C SER A 145 -2.52 -12.20 -30.41
N VAL A 146 -3.76 -12.62 -30.69
CA VAL A 146 -4.72 -13.06 -29.66
C VAL A 146 -4.16 -14.20 -28.81
N LEU A 147 -3.67 -15.27 -29.43
CA LEU A 147 -3.23 -16.46 -28.70
C LEU A 147 -2.03 -16.19 -27.78
N PRO A 148 -0.93 -15.53 -28.22
CA PRO A 148 0.18 -15.18 -27.33
C PRO A 148 -0.25 -14.34 -26.12
N TRP A 149 -1.10 -13.33 -26.33
CA TRP A 149 -1.58 -12.46 -25.26
C TRP A 149 -2.56 -13.16 -24.31
N ALA A 150 -3.48 -13.97 -24.82
CA ALA A 150 -4.38 -14.79 -24.00
C ALA A 150 -3.60 -15.84 -23.19
N ALA A 151 -2.63 -16.51 -23.83
CA ALA A 151 -1.75 -17.48 -23.17
C ALA A 151 -0.91 -16.81 -22.08
N PHE A 152 -0.38 -15.61 -22.30
CA PHE A 152 0.34 -14.86 -21.28
C PHE A 152 -0.52 -14.55 -20.06
N VAL A 153 -1.75 -14.06 -20.26
CA VAL A 153 -2.68 -13.77 -19.14
C VAL A 153 -3.06 -15.06 -18.40
N GLY A 154 -3.39 -16.12 -19.13
CA GLY A 154 -3.71 -17.43 -18.53
C GLY A 154 -2.55 -18.03 -17.74
N LEU A 155 -1.33 -17.99 -18.30
CA LEU A 155 -0.12 -18.45 -17.63
C LEU A 155 0.25 -17.56 -16.43
N SER A 156 -0.10 -16.27 -16.44
CA SER A 156 0.08 -15.40 -15.28
C SER A 156 -0.84 -15.83 -14.13
N ALA A 157 -2.10 -16.13 -14.42
CA ALA A 157 -3.03 -16.66 -13.41
C ALA A 157 -2.56 -18.01 -12.84
N LEU A 158 -2.01 -18.90 -13.69
CA LEU A 158 -1.40 -20.16 -13.24
C LEU A 158 -0.13 -19.93 -12.42
N ALA A 159 0.72 -18.97 -12.81
CA ALA A 159 1.93 -18.65 -12.08
C ALA A 159 1.64 -18.06 -10.69
N ALA A 160 0.51 -17.36 -10.53
CA ALA A 160 0.04 -16.88 -9.23
C ALA A 160 -0.36 -18.01 -8.26
N LEU A 161 -0.56 -19.24 -8.74
CA LEU A 161 -0.79 -20.42 -7.89
C LEU A 161 0.47 -20.92 -7.20
N VAL A 162 1.65 -20.43 -7.59
CA VAL A 162 2.93 -20.81 -6.96
C VAL A 162 3.08 -20.04 -5.63
N THR A 163 2.19 -20.36 -4.70
CA THR A 163 2.18 -19.87 -3.32
C THR A 163 1.87 -21.06 -2.40
N PRO A 164 2.19 -20.99 -1.09
CA PRO A 164 1.79 -22.03 -0.13
C PRO A 164 0.27 -22.28 -0.09
N TRP A 165 -0.52 -21.32 -0.58
CA TRP A 165 -1.98 -21.31 -0.49
C TRP A 165 -2.68 -21.71 -1.80
N GLY A 166 -1.94 -21.83 -2.91
CA GLY A 166 -2.45 -22.22 -4.21
C GLY A 166 -3.72 -21.44 -4.62
N TRP A 167 -4.79 -22.18 -4.92
CA TRP A 167 -6.08 -21.61 -5.31
C TRP A 167 -6.70 -20.69 -4.25
N ASN A 168 -6.51 -20.99 -2.96
CA ASN A 168 -7.09 -20.17 -1.89
C ASN A 168 -6.52 -18.74 -1.91
N GLY A 169 -5.26 -18.57 -2.31
CA GLY A 169 -4.66 -17.25 -2.49
C GLY A 169 -5.31 -16.42 -3.59
N LEU A 170 -5.85 -17.04 -4.66
CA LEU A 170 -6.59 -16.33 -5.71
C LEU A 170 -7.96 -15.84 -5.24
N VAL A 171 -8.62 -16.62 -4.39
CA VAL A 171 -9.97 -16.31 -3.90
C VAL A 171 -9.92 -15.30 -2.75
N PHE A 172 -8.83 -15.30 -1.97
CA PHE A 172 -8.69 -14.49 -0.76
C PHE A 172 -8.95 -12.98 -0.94
N PRO A 173 -8.43 -12.28 -1.98
CA PRO A 173 -8.74 -10.85 -2.18
C PRO A 173 -10.24 -10.55 -2.33
N PHE A 174 -11.00 -11.49 -2.91
CA PHE A 174 -12.45 -11.36 -3.06
C PHE A 174 -13.19 -11.58 -1.74
N GLN A 175 -12.70 -12.48 -0.88
CA GLN A 175 -13.21 -12.67 0.48
C GLN A 175 -12.99 -11.43 1.33
N VAL A 176 -11.79 -10.84 1.31
CA VAL A 176 -11.49 -9.60 2.02
C VAL A 176 -12.37 -8.45 1.51
N SER A 177 -12.58 -8.36 0.19
CA SER A 177 -13.44 -7.34 -0.42
C SER A 177 -14.93 -7.48 -0.04
N SER A 178 -15.34 -8.62 0.53
CA SER A 178 -16.71 -8.87 0.99
C SER A 178 -16.96 -8.56 2.47
N MET A 179 -15.92 -8.15 3.22
CA MET A 179 -16.02 -7.81 4.65
C MET A 179 -16.52 -6.38 4.86
N GLU A 180 -17.83 -6.16 4.73
CA GLU A 180 -18.42 -4.81 4.72
C GLU A 180 -18.08 -3.97 5.96
N LEU A 181 -18.12 -4.56 7.15
CA LEU A 181 -17.87 -3.79 8.38
C LEU A 181 -16.39 -3.49 8.55
N ALA A 182 -15.51 -4.48 8.34
CA ALA A 182 -14.07 -4.27 8.39
C ALA A 182 -13.62 -3.14 7.45
N LEU A 183 -14.13 -3.13 6.21
CA LEU A 183 -13.79 -2.10 5.24
C LEU A 183 -14.35 -0.72 5.60
N LYS A 184 -15.50 -0.63 6.29
CA LYS A 184 -16.06 0.67 6.71
C LYS A 184 -15.26 1.35 7.84
N VAL A 185 -14.62 0.54 8.69
CA VAL A 185 -13.94 1.03 9.91
C VAL A 185 -12.47 1.34 9.66
N ILE A 186 -11.86 0.76 8.62
CA ILE A 186 -10.48 1.02 8.24
C ILE A 186 -10.41 2.27 7.35
N ASP A 187 -9.69 3.30 7.80
CA ASP A 187 -9.63 4.60 7.12
C ASP A 187 -9.16 4.52 5.65
N GLU A 188 -8.28 3.59 5.32
CA GLU A 188 -7.73 3.41 3.95
C GLU A 188 -8.79 3.01 2.91
N TRP A 189 -9.92 2.46 3.37
CA TRP A 189 -11.04 2.05 2.52
C TRP A 189 -12.14 3.11 2.45
N ARG A 190 -11.94 4.28 3.07
CA ARG A 190 -12.86 5.41 2.91
C ARG A 190 -12.67 6.07 1.55
N SER A 191 -13.71 6.78 1.09
CA SER A 191 -13.64 7.61 -0.10
C SER A 191 -12.60 8.72 0.06
N ALA A 192 -12.10 9.23 -1.08
CA ALA A 192 -11.23 10.39 -1.08
C ALA A 192 -11.95 11.62 -0.48
N ASP A 193 -11.27 12.35 0.41
CA ASP A 193 -11.78 13.57 1.02
C ASP A 193 -11.24 14.81 0.30
N PHE A 194 -12.14 15.57 -0.31
CA PHE A 194 -11.82 16.80 -1.05
C PHE A 194 -12.05 18.09 -0.24
N GLN A 195 -12.31 17.98 1.07
CA GLN A 195 -12.32 19.15 1.96
C GLN A 195 -10.90 19.71 2.18
N GLN A 196 -9.87 18.91 1.91
CA GLN A 196 -8.47 19.32 1.93
C GLN A 196 -7.85 19.06 0.55
N LEU A 197 -7.05 20.03 0.08
CA LEU A 197 -6.35 19.90 -1.19
C LEU A 197 -5.38 18.72 -1.13
N GLN A 198 -5.54 17.79 -2.06
CA GLN A 198 -4.73 16.57 -2.14
C GLN A 198 -4.13 16.36 -3.53
N THR A 199 -3.07 15.55 -3.63
CA THR A 199 -2.41 15.28 -4.92
C THR A 199 -3.36 14.62 -5.93
N LEU A 200 -4.29 13.77 -5.46
CA LEU A 200 -5.32 13.17 -6.30
C LEU A 200 -6.17 14.23 -7.01
N GLU A 201 -6.59 15.28 -6.30
CA GLU A 201 -7.41 16.36 -6.84
C GLU A 201 -6.65 17.11 -7.94
N LEU A 202 -5.42 17.52 -7.66
CA LEU A 202 -4.56 18.19 -8.62
C LEU A 202 -4.30 17.33 -9.86
N TRP A 203 -4.14 16.01 -9.67
CA TRP A 203 -3.97 15.06 -10.76
C TRP A 203 -5.23 14.95 -11.62
N LEU A 204 -6.42 14.86 -11.01
CA LEU A 204 -7.70 14.80 -11.70
C LEU A 204 -7.95 16.08 -12.52
N LEU A 205 -7.67 17.25 -11.93
CA LEU A 205 -7.78 18.54 -12.61
C LEU A 205 -6.82 18.64 -13.80
N LEU A 206 -5.57 18.19 -13.64
CA LEU A 206 -4.59 18.16 -14.72
C LEU A 206 -5.06 17.26 -15.88
N VAL A 207 -5.47 16.04 -15.59
CA VAL A 207 -5.95 15.07 -16.60
C VAL A 207 -7.20 15.60 -17.30
N LEU A 208 -8.12 16.22 -16.57
CA LEU A 208 -9.32 16.85 -17.13
C LEU A 208 -8.95 18.02 -18.05
N ALA A 209 -8.05 18.92 -17.62
CA ALA A 209 -7.58 20.04 -18.44
C ALA A 209 -6.88 19.56 -19.72
N LEU A 210 -6.07 18.49 -19.64
CA LEU A 210 -5.41 17.88 -20.80
C LEU A 210 -6.40 17.22 -21.76
N ALA A 211 -7.45 16.60 -21.24
CA ALA A 211 -8.53 16.02 -22.04
C ALA A 211 -9.37 17.11 -22.73
N CYS A 212 -9.84 18.12 -21.99
CA CYS A 212 -10.66 19.22 -22.51
C CYS A 212 -9.90 20.11 -23.51
N SER A 213 -8.58 20.28 -23.34
CA SER A 213 -7.75 21.02 -24.30
C SER A 213 -7.47 20.25 -25.59
N GLY A 214 -7.89 18.98 -25.69
CA GLY A 214 -7.61 18.11 -26.83
C GLY A 214 -6.14 17.69 -26.95
N ARG A 215 -5.29 18.08 -26.00
CA ARG A 215 -3.86 17.75 -25.96
C ARG A 215 -3.58 16.30 -25.57
N MET A 216 -4.54 15.63 -24.95
CA MET A 216 -4.45 14.21 -24.61
C MET A 216 -5.56 13.43 -25.30
N ARG A 217 -5.17 12.49 -26.16
CA ARG A 217 -6.09 11.53 -26.81
C ARG A 217 -5.64 10.11 -26.50
N LEU A 218 -6.49 9.35 -25.83
CA LEU A 218 -6.24 7.96 -25.46
C LEU A 218 -7.08 7.02 -26.33
N PRO A 219 -6.53 5.85 -26.71
CA PRO A 219 -7.36 4.73 -27.19
C PRO A 219 -8.47 4.41 -26.18
N LEU A 220 -9.63 3.97 -26.67
CA LEU A 220 -10.82 3.71 -25.84
C LEU A 220 -10.50 2.79 -24.65
N ILE A 221 -9.70 1.74 -24.85
CA ILE A 221 -9.36 0.78 -23.80
C ILE A 221 -8.50 1.43 -22.72
N ARG A 222 -7.50 2.24 -23.10
CA ARG A 222 -6.69 3.01 -22.13
C ARG A 222 -7.52 4.05 -21.39
N LEU A 223 -8.47 4.70 -22.07
CA LEU A 223 -9.39 5.64 -21.43
C LEU A 223 -10.26 4.95 -20.38
N ILE A 224 -10.89 3.82 -20.74
CA ILE A 224 -11.68 3.00 -19.80
C ILE A 224 -10.81 2.57 -18.61
N LEU A 225 -9.57 2.17 -18.86
CA LEU A 225 -8.65 1.76 -17.80
C LEU A 225 -8.32 2.92 -16.83
N VAL A 226 -7.98 4.10 -17.36
CA VAL A 226 -7.71 5.29 -16.54
C VAL A 226 -8.97 5.70 -15.75
N LEU A 227 -10.15 5.68 -16.37
CA LEU A 227 -11.42 5.97 -15.70
C LEU A 227 -11.75 4.95 -14.62
N GLY A 228 -11.50 3.67 -14.86
CA GLY A 228 -11.67 2.60 -13.87
C GLY A 228 -10.73 2.77 -12.67
N LEU A 229 -9.46 3.08 -12.92
CA LEU A 229 -8.49 3.38 -11.85
C LEU A 229 -8.87 4.65 -11.07
N ALA A 230 -9.38 5.68 -11.75
CA ALA A 230 -9.87 6.90 -11.12
C ALA A 230 -11.09 6.60 -10.25
N HIS A 231 -12.06 5.83 -10.76
CA HIS A 231 -13.21 5.40 -9.97
C HIS A 231 -12.79 4.63 -8.70
N LEU A 232 -11.84 3.69 -8.83
CA LEU A 232 -11.31 2.96 -7.67
C LEU A 232 -10.65 3.88 -6.65
N ALA A 233 -9.82 4.84 -7.10
CA ALA A 233 -9.15 5.82 -6.23
C ALA A 233 -10.13 6.78 -5.53
N LEU A 234 -11.22 7.16 -6.23
CA LEU A 234 -12.29 7.98 -5.65
C LEU A 234 -13.10 7.19 -4.62
N LYS A 235 -13.35 5.91 -4.91
CA LYS A 235 -14.12 5.02 -4.04
C LYS A 235 -13.33 4.66 -2.77
N HIS A 236 -12.05 4.33 -2.89
CA HIS A 236 -11.21 3.95 -1.76
C HIS A 236 -9.81 4.59 -1.87
N GLN A 237 -9.39 5.30 -0.82
CA GLN A 237 -8.07 5.98 -0.77
C GLN A 237 -6.90 5.03 -1.04
N ARG A 238 -7.00 3.76 -0.62
CA ARG A 238 -5.99 2.72 -0.89
C ARG A 238 -5.61 2.60 -2.38
N HIS A 239 -6.52 2.89 -3.30
CA HIS A 239 -6.28 2.80 -4.75
C HIS A 239 -5.66 4.06 -5.38
N VAL A 240 -5.45 5.14 -4.60
CA VAL A 240 -4.78 6.36 -5.09
C VAL A 240 -3.34 6.05 -5.55
N SER A 241 -2.61 5.23 -4.79
CA SER A 241 -1.25 4.81 -5.16
C SER A 241 -1.23 4.02 -6.49
N LEU A 242 -2.25 3.19 -6.72
CA LEU A 242 -2.41 2.44 -7.96
C LEU A 242 -2.66 3.37 -9.15
N LEU A 243 -3.58 4.34 -9.02
CA LEU A 243 -3.84 5.32 -10.06
C LEU A 243 -2.59 6.15 -10.37
N GLY A 244 -1.92 6.66 -9.33
CA GLY A 244 -0.73 7.50 -9.47
C GLY A 244 0.44 6.79 -10.13
N LEU A 245 0.65 5.50 -9.84
CA LEU A 245 1.73 4.73 -10.44
C LEU A 245 1.40 4.25 -11.86
N VAL A 246 0.18 3.77 -12.11
CA VAL A 246 -0.18 3.11 -13.37
C VAL A 246 -0.54 4.11 -14.47
N SER A 247 -1.31 5.16 -14.13
CA SER A 247 -1.82 6.09 -15.14
C SER A 247 -0.75 6.81 -15.96
N PRO A 248 0.43 7.21 -15.43
CA PRO A 248 1.48 7.81 -16.25
C PRO A 248 1.96 6.88 -17.38
N PHE A 249 2.06 5.57 -17.15
CA PHE A 249 2.42 4.60 -18.19
C PHE A 249 1.38 4.57 -19.32
N LEU A 250 0.10 4.68 -18.97
CA LEU A 250 -1.00 4.58 -19.93
C LEU A 250 -1.09 5.82 -20.81
N ILE A 251 -0.89 7.01 -20.23
CA ILE A 251 -1.01 8.29 -20.93
C ILE A 251 0.24 8.70 -21.71
N ALA A 252 1.39 8.09 -21.40
CA ALA A 252 2.67 8.50 -22.00
C ALA A 252 2.68 8.47 -23.53
N ALA A 253 2.03 7.47 -24.15
CA ALA A 253 1.96 7.35 -25.60
C ALA A 253 1.24 8.51 -26.29
N SER A 254 0.25 9.12 -25.61
CA SER A 254 -0.52 10.23 -26.16
C SER A 254 0.33 11.49 -26.37
N PHE A 255 1.44 11.62 -25.64
CA PHE A 255 2.36 12.76 -25.74
C PHE A 255 3.53 12.54 -26.70
N ALA A 256 3.81 11.28 -27.08
CA ALA A 256 4.93 10.94 -27.96
C ALA A 256 4.83 11.52 -29.39
N GLY A 257 3.62 11.93 -29.81
CA GLY A 257 3.38 12.61 -31.09
C GLY A 257 3.26 14.14 -31.01
N ALA A 258 2.92 14.70 -29.85
CA ALA A 258 2.51 16.11 -29.71
C ALA A 258 3.69 17.08 -29.50
N GLY A 259 4.82 16.62 -28.94
CA GLY A 259 5.95 17.46 -28.56
C GLY A 259 6.87 17.94 -29.70
N ARG A 260 6.59 17.61 -30.98
CA ARG A 260 7.44 18.03 -32.10
C ARG A 260 7.06 19.37 -32.73
N GLU A 261 5.90 19.93 -32.41
CA GLU A 261 5.32 21.07 -33.16
C GLU A 261 5.33 22.42 -32.43
N THR A 262 5.47 22.49 -31.11
CA THR A 262 5.40 23.78 -30.39
C THR A 262 6.78 24.42 -30.22
N LYS A 263 7.15 25.31 -31.15
CA LYS A 263 8.44 26.02 -31.19
C LYS A 263 8.53 27.35 -30.40
N ASP A 264 7.45 27.86 -29.80
CA ASP A 264 7.41 29.31 -29.50
C ASP A 264 7.63 29.76 -28.03
N THR A 265 7.81 28.88 -27.03
CA THR A 265 7.96 29.29 -25.61
C THR A 265 9.38 29.09 -25.04
N LYS A 266 10.41 29.16 -25.90
CA LYS A 266 11.54 28.22 -25.80
C LYS A 266 12.78 28.52 -24.96
N ARG A 267 13.07 29.71 -24.41
CA ARG A 267 14.42 29.91 -23.83
C ARG A 267 14.69 29.18 -22.49
N ASP A 268 13.80 29.34 -21.51
CA ASP A 268 13.99 28.73 -20.17
C ASP A 268 13.56 27.25 -20.14
N ALA A 269 12.48 26.92 -20.87
CA ALA A 269 12.06 25.54 -21.09
C ALA A 269 13.15 24.71 -21.80
N GLU A 270 13.80 25.25 -22.84
CA GLU A 270 14.91 24.55 -23.50
C GLU A 270 16.11 24.31 -22.58
N PHE A 271 16.41 25.19 -21.63
CA PHE A 271 17.53 24.98 -20.70
C PHE A 271 17.24 23.79 -19.79
N LEU A 272 16.06 23.77 -19.15
CA LEU A 272 15.63 22.65 -18.31
C LEU A 272 15.49 21.37 -19.13
N ASP A 273 14.88 21.43 -20.31
CA ASP A 273 14.73 20.27 -21.19
C ASP A 273 16.08 19.72 -21.65
N ARG A 274 17.06 20.58 -21.99
CA ARG A 274 18.42 20.12 -22.33
C ARG A 274 19.11 19.45 -21.15
N MET A 275 19.01 20.03 -19.95
CA MET A 275 19.58 19.45 -18.73
C MET A 275 18.95 18.08 -18.44
N PHE A 276 17.62 17.98 -18.50
CA PHE A 276 16.94 16.76 -18.12
C PHE A 276 16.87 15.71 -19.23
N ALA A 277 17.01 16.09 -20.50
CA ALA A 277 17.16 15.14 -21.61
C ALA A 277 18.40 14.25 -21.45
N ALA A 278 19.42 14.72 -20.73
CA ALA A 278 20.57 13.90 -20.36
C ALA A 278 20.17 12.66 -19.52
N PHE A 279 19.07 12.70 -18.76
CA PHE A 279 18.55 11.55 -18.00
C PHE A 279 17.77 10.55 -18.87
N ALA A 280 17.37 10.92 -20.09
CA ALA A 280 16.70 10.01 -21.03
C ALA A 280 17.67 8.99 -21.64
N VAL A 281 18.94 9.35 -21.79
CA VAL A 281 20.01 8.46 -22.30
C VAL A 281 20.37 7.41 -21.24
N PRO A 282 20.69 6.15 -21.61
CA PRO A 282 21.19 5.18 -20.64
C PRO A 282 22.36 5.74 -19.83
N ALA A 283 22.29 5.62 -18.51
CA ALA A 283 23.34 6.13 -17.63
C ALA A 283 24.68 5.46 -17.97
N ARG A 284 25.72 6.28 -18.17
CA ARG A 284 27.09 5.78 -18.33
C ARG A 284 27.51 5.09 -17.02
N ARG A 285 28.41 4.10 -17.10
CA ARG A 285 28.91 3.36 -15.92
C ARG A 285 29.39 4.29 -14.80
N GLY A 286 30.06 5.39 -15.15
CA GLY A 286 30.48 6.41 -14.19
C GLY A 286 29.33 7.13 -13.49
N ALA A 287 28.24 7.45 -14.20
CA ALA A 287 27.05 8.07 -13.60
C ALA A 287 26.33 7.10 -12.65
N ILE A 288 26.27 5.81 -13.00
CA ILE A 288 25.74 4.76 -12.11
C ILE A 288 26.61 4.65 -10.85
N ALA A 289 27.93 4.64 -10.99
CA ALA A 289 28.85 4.59 -9.86
C ALA A 289 28.72 5.82 -8.93
N VAL A 290 28.59 7.02 -9.50
CA VAL A 290 28.37 8.25 -8.72
C VAL A 290 27.01 8.23 -8.02
N ALA A 291 25.94 7.82 -8.70
CA ALA A 291 24.62 7.70 -8.08
C ALA A 291 24.62 6.66 -6.95
N GLY A 292 25.30 5.53 -7.16
CA GLY A 292 25.49 4.50 -6.13
C GLY A 292 26.29 5.00 -4.94
N LEU A 293 27.37 5.76 -5.18
CA LEU A 293 28.17 6.38 -4.12
C LEU A 293 27.34 7.42 -3.34
N LEU A 294 26.61 8.29 -4.02
CA LEU A 294 25.73 9.27 -3.37
C LEU A 294 24.65 8.58 -2.54
N ALA A 295 24.03 7.52 -3.06
CA ALA A 295 23.09 6.72 -2.31
C ALA A 295 23.74 6.10 -1.07
N ALA A 296 24.94 5.52 -1.19
CA ALA A 296 25.68 4.95 -0.07
C ALA A 296 26.04 5.99 1.00
N VAL A 297 26.48 7.19 0.59
CA VAL A 297 26.78 8.31 1.50
C VAL A 297 25.51 8.76 2.22
N MET A 298 24.40 8.94 1.51
CA MET A 298 23.12 9.34 2.11
C MET A 298 22.60 8.28 3.08
N ILE A 299 22.69 6.99 2.71
CA ILE A 299 22.33 5.88 3.60
C ILE A 299 23.20 5.91 4.85
N GLY A 300 24.52 6.01 4.70
CA GLY A 300 25.46 6.11 5.84
C GLY A 300 25.16 7.30 6.74
N ALA A 301 24.80 8.45 6.19
CA ALA A 301 24.39 9.63 6.95
C ALA A 301 23.07 9.40 7.71
N VAL A 302 22.09 8.73 7.09
CA VAL A 302 20.81 8.38 7.75
C VAL A 302 21.04 7.45 8.94
N PHE A 303 21.89 6.42 8.79
CA PHE A 303 22.25 5.52 9.88
C PHE A 303 22.98 6.21 11.04
N GLN A 304 23.73 7.28 10.78
CA GLN A 304 24.45 8.02 11.83
C GLN A 304 23.60 9.09 12.53
N SER A 305 22.57 9.63 11.85
CA SER A 305 21.89 10.85 12.29
C SER A 305 20.49 10.63 12.86
N ARG A 306 19.85 9.49 12.61
CA ARG A 306 18.46 9.26 13.01
C ARG A 306 18.23 7.83 13.52
N GLU A 307 17.73 7.74 14.74
CA GLU A 307 17.02 6.57 15.20
C GLU A 307 15.56 6.68 14.74
N PHE A 308 15.18 5.84 13.79
CA PHE A 308 13.77 5.72 13.43
C PHE A 308 13.07 4.81 14.43
N SER A 309 11.83 5.17 14.77
CA SER A 309 10.95 4.34 15.58
C SER A 309 9.53 4.45 15.04
N PRO A 310 8.64 3.49 15.35
CA PRO A 310 7.23 3.64 15.06
C PRO A 310 6.64 4.89 15.73
N LEU A 311 5.51 5.37 15.20
CA LEU A 311 4.83 6.56 15.72
C LEU A 311 4.39 6.34 17.18
N ALA A 312 4.67 7.32 18.05
CA ALA A 312 4.30 7.28 19.47
C ALA A 312 2.80 6.98 19.71
N LYS A 313 1.93 7.46 18.81
CA LYS A 313 0.48 7.20 18.88
C LYS A 313 0.11 5.71 18.75
N SER A 314 1.00 4.88 18.20
CA SER A 314 0.78 3.44 18.03
C SER A 314 1.67 2.59 18.93
N THR A 315 2.50 3.21 19.77
CA THR A 315 3.41 2.54 20.70
C THR A 315 3.15 3.03 22.13
N PRO A 316 2.09 2.53 22.79
CA PRO A 316 1.74 2.92 24.16
C PRO A 316 2.67 2.26 25.20
N ASP A 317 3.98 2.51 25.09
CA ASP A 317 5.03 1.91 25.91
C ASP A 317 4.88 2.25 27.39
N ALA A 318 4.67 3.52 27.71
CA ALA A 318 4.48 4.00 29.07
C ALA A 318 3.26 3.34 29.74
N ALA A 319 2.16 3.20 29.00
CA ALA A 319 0.92 2.59 29.50
C ALA A 319 1.08 1.09 29.75
N VAL A 320 1.73 0.37 28.84
CA VAL A 320 2.04 -1.06 29.01
C VAL A 320 2.95 -1.28 30.21
N ASP A 321 4.03 -0.51 30.31
CA ASP A 321 5.00 -0.66 31.40
C ASP A 321 4.38 -0.29 32.75
N ALA A 322 3.50 0.72 32.79
CA ALA A 322 2.73 1.08 33.99
C ALA A 322 1.78 -0.05 34.42
N ALA A 323 1.08 -0.68 33.47
CA ALA A 323 0.20 -1.82 33.75
C ALA A 323 0.99 -3.01 34.31
N ILE A 324 2.11 -3.36 33.69
CA ILE A 324 2.98 -4.45 34.16
C ILE A 324 3.51 -4.15 35.57
N ARG A 325 4.02 -2.94 35.82
CA ARG A 325 4.48 -2.52 37.17
C ARG A 325 3.37 -2.57 38.22
N ALA A 326 2.13 -2.33 37.81
CA ALA A 326 0.97 -2.39 38.68
C ALA A 326 0.44 -3.82 38.91
N GLY A 327 1.09 -4.85 38.35
CA GLY A 327 0.71 -6.25 38.52
C GLY A 327 -0.32 -6.76 37.53
N ALA A 328 -0.42 -6.15 36.34
CA ALA A 328 -1.29 -6.65 35.28
C ALA A 328 -0.98 -8.11 34.94
N THR A 329 -1.99 -8.97 35.00
CA THR A 329 -1.91 -10.39 34.67
C THR A 329 -3.13 -10.82 33.86
N GLY A 330 -3.03 -11.94 33.15
CA GLY A 330 -4.11 -12.46 32.32
C GLY A 330 -4.26 -11.76 30.96
N SER A 331 -5.40 -11.99 30.31
CA SER A 331 -5.69 -11.48 28.97
C SER A 331 -5.88 -9.96 28.99
N VAL A 332 -5.25 -9.28 28.03
CA VAL A 332 -5.48 -7.84 27.79
C VAL A 332 -6.72 -7.66 26.92
N LEU A 333 -7.52 -6.61 27.18
CA LEU A 333 -8.43 -6.03 26.20
C LEU A 333 -7.76 -4.77 25.63
N ASN A 334 -7.19 -4.87 24.44
CA ASN A 334 -6.45 -3.78 23.81
C ASN A 334 -7.25 -3.09 22.70
N SER A 335 -6.94 -1.82 22.46
CA SER A 335 -7.36 -1.11 21.27
C SER A 335 -6.79 -1.74 20.00
N TYR A 336 -7.58 -1.74 18.91
CA TYR A 336 -7.24 -2.29 17.60
C TYR A 336 -5.83 -1.87 17.12
N ASN A 337 -5.51 -0.58 17.23
CA ASN A 337 -4.25 -0.01 16.76
C ASN A 337 -3.04 -0.35 17.65
N PHE A 338 -3.24 -0.85 18.88
CA PHE A 338 -2.16 -1.24 19.79
C PHE A 338 -1.75 -2.71 19.64
N GLY A 339 -2.54 -3.52 18.94
CA GLY A 339 -2.28 -4.96 18.81
C GLY A 339 -0.92 -5.27 18.20
N GLY A 340 -0.52 -4.54 17.15
CA GLY A 340 0.80 -4.73 16.53
C GLY A 340 1.96 -4.48 17.50
N TYR A 341 1.87 -3.45 18.33
CA TYR A 341 2.89 -3.13 19.34
C TYR A 341 2.95 -4.18 20.45
N LEU A 342 1.80 -4.66 20.92
CA LEU A 342 1.74 -5.73 21.92
C LEU A 342 2.33 -7.03 21.39
N ILE A 343 2.04 -7.41 20.14
CA ILE A 343 2.66 -8.57 19.48
C ILE A 343 4.18 -8.39 19.43
N TYR A 344 4.67 -7.21 19.05
CA TYR A 344 6.11 -6.91 19.03
C TYR A 344 6.76 -7.05 20.42
N ARG A 345 6.04 -6.70 21.50
CA ARG A 345 6.45 -6.88 22.90
C ARG A 345 6.28 -8.33 23.41
N GLY A 346 5.79 -9.26 22.59
CA GLY A 346 5.51 -10.64 22.99
C GLY A 346 4.29 -10.81 23.89
N ILE A 347 3.39 -9.83 23.92
CA ILE A 347 2.17 -9.85 24.74
C ILE A 347 1.00 -10.36 23.88
N PRO A 348 0.29 -11.43 24.29
CA PRO A 348 -0.90 -11.89 23.58
C PRO A 348 -1.97 -10.81 23.52
N VAL A 349 -2.60 -10.66 22.36
CA VAL A 349 -3.58 -9.59 22.09
C VAL A 349 -5.01 -10.10 22.05
N PHE A 350 -5.94 -9.20 22.36
CA PHE A 350 -7.36 -9.42 22.09
C PHE A 350 -7.67 -9.26 20.60
N ILE A 351 -7.16 -8.17 20.03
CA ILE A 351 -7.41 -7.76 18.64
C ILE A 351 -6.16 -7.06 18.07
N ASP A 352 -5.95 -7.14 16.76
CA ASP A 352 -4.89 -6.43 16.05
C ASP A 352 -5.30 -6.04 14.63
N GLY A 353 -4.38 -5.43 13.88
CA GLY A 353 -4.58 -4.89 12.53
C GLY A 353 -5.02 -5.87 11.45
N ARG A 354 -5.05 -7.18 11.71
CA ARG A 354 -5.45 -8.24 10.77
C ARG A 354 -6.96 -8.47 10.81
N ALA A 355 -7.74 -7.49 10.36
CA ALA A 355 -9.21 -7.57 10.36
C ALA A 355 -9.76 -8.83 9.63
N ASP A 356 -9.05 -9.30 8.61
CA ASP A 356 -9.34 -10.51 7.85
C ASP A 356 -9.37 -11.78 8.72
N MET A 357 -8.64 -11.80 9.85
CA MET A 357 -8.61 -12.92 10.79
C MET A 357 -9.86 -12.98 11.68
N TYR A 358 -10.46 -11.82 12.00
CA TYR A 358 -11.52 -11.71 12.99
C TYR A 358 -12.93 -11.80 12.38
N GLY A 359 -13.09 -11.27 11.16
CA GLY A 359 -14.38 -11.19 10.48
C GLY A 359 -15.35 -10.18 11.08
N ASP A 360 -16.39 -9.84 10.32
CA ASP A 360 -17.32 -8.75 10.66
C ASP A 360 -18.07 -8.98 11.97
N GLY A 361 -18.46 -10.21 12.29
CA GLY A 361 -19.22 -10.51 13.51
C GLY A 361 -18.43 -10.23 14.79
N PHE A 362 -17.17 -10.67 14.84
CA PHE A 362 -16.30 -10.38 15.99
C PHE A 362 -15.96 -8.89 16.06
N LEU A 363 -15.62 -8.29 14.92
CA LEU A 363 -15.26 -6.88 14.87
C LEU A 363 -16.42 -5.99 15.33
N LYS A 364 -17.67 -6.31 14.92
CA LYS A 364 -18.87 -5.64 15.40
C LYS A 364 -19.00 -5.72 16.91
N ARG A 365 -18.90 -6.93 17.47
CA ARG A 365 -18.98 -7.15 18.93
C ARG A 365 -17.93 -6.34 19.68
N TYR A 366 -16.71 -6.28 19.17
CA TYR A 366 -15.63 -5.48 19.74
C TYR A 366 -15.93 -3.97 19.67
N ILE A 367 -16.35 -3.46 18.50
CA ILE A 367 -16.69 -2.04 18.31
C ILE A 367 -17.85 -1.62 19.22
N ASP A 368 -18.91 -2.43 19.28
CA ASP A 368 -20.08 -2.13 20.11
C ASP A 368 -19.71 -2.07 21.60
N ALA A 369 -18.83 -2.97 22.06
CA ALA A 369 -18.34 -3.01 23.44
C ALA A 369 -17.41 -1.82 23.77
N VAL A 370 -16.39 -1.55 22.94
CA VAL A 370 -15.42 -0.47 23.22
C VAL A 370 -16.02 0.93 22.97
N GLY A 371 -16.93 1.03 22.00
CA GLY A 371 -17.67 2.24 21.68
C GLY A 371 -18.87 2.50 22.59
N LEU A 372 -19.23 1.56 23.47
CA LEU A 372 -20.42 1.61 24.34
C LEU A 372 -21.73 1.82 23.57
N ALA A 373 -21.85 1.25 22.37
CA ALA A 373 -23.13 1.19 21.66
C ALA A 373 -24.13 0.27 22.40
N ASP A 374 -23.60 -0.71 23.13
CA ASP A 374 -24.31 -1.52 24.13
C ASP A 374 -23.44 -1.57 25.39
N THR A 375 -23.91 -0.97 26.48
CA THR A 375 -23.18 -0.88 27.75
C THR A 375 -22.96 -2.25 28.40
N ASN A 376 -23.87 -3.21 28.17
CA ASN A 376 -23.72 -4.55 28.72
C ASN A 376 -22.70 -5.37 27.94
N ALA A 377 -22.46 -5.02 26.67
CA ALA A 377 -21.53 -5.75 25.80
C ALA A 377 -20.09 -5.69 26.30
N LEU A 378 -19.67 -4.57 26.91
CA LEU A 378 -18.33 -4.47 27.50
C LEU A 378 -18.16 -5.40 28.70
N GLU A 379 -19.09 -5.38 29.65
CA GLU A 379 -19.02 -6.24 30.84
C GLU A 379 -19.05 -7.72 30.47
N MET A 380 -19.93 -8.11 29.53
CA MET A 380 -19.97 -9.46 28.98
C MET A 380 -18.66 -9.85 28.31
N LEU A 381 -18.05 -8.95 27.53
CA LEU A 381 -16.77 -9.21 26.87
C LEU A 381 -15.62 -9.37 27.88
N LEU A 382 -15.57 -8.52 28.90
CA LEU A 382 -14.58 -8.65 29.99
C LEU A 382 -14.72 -9.99 30.72
N ALA A 383 -15.95 -10.44 30.97
CA ALA A 383 -16.24 -11.71 31.63
C ALA A 383 -15.92 -12.93 30.74
N ASP A 384 -16.47 -12.99 29.53
CA ASP A 384 -16.34 -14.12 28.60
C ASP A 384 -14.88 -14.45 28.29
N TYR A 385 -14.06 -13.41 28.11
CA TYR A 385 -12.64 -13.56 27.77
C TYR A 385 -11.71 -13.51 28.97
N ARG A 386 -12.27 -13.41 30.19
CA ARG A 386 -11.53 -13.34 31.46
C ARG A 386 -10.42 -12.29 31.40
N ILE A 387 -10.79 -11.09 30.95
CA ILE A 387 -9.86 -9.97 30.81
C ILE A 387 -9.36 -9.56 32.20
N GLY A 388 -8.03 -9.48 32.35
CA GLY A 388 -7.36 -9.10 33.59
C GLY A 388 -6.84 -7.66 33.59
N TRP A 389 -6.67 -7.07 32.41
CA TRP A 389 -6.27 -5.67 32.26
C TRP A 389 -6.69 -5.13 30.89
N THR A 390 -6.75 -3.81 30.74
CA THR A 390 -7.13 -3.15 29.50
C THR A 390 -6.03 -2.17 29.05
N LEU A 391 -5.97 -1.93 27.75
CA LEU A 391 -5.10 -0.94 27.13
C LEU A 391 -5.86 -0.29 25.97
N LEU A 392 -6.52 0.83 26.23
CA LEU A 392 -7.45 1.45 25.28
C LEU A 392 -6.95 2.82 24.84
N ASP A 393 -7.36 3.24 23.64
CA ASP A 393 -7.14 4.61 23.17
C ASP A 393 -7.68 5.60 24.20
N ALA A 394 -6.97 6.71 24.42
CA ALA A 394 -7.35 7.70 25.44
C ALA A 394 -8.77 8.27 25.27
N GLY A 395 -9.26 8.33 24.03
CA GLY A 395 -10.61 8.80 23.70
C GLY A 395 -11.69 7.72 23.60
N ALA A 396 -11.39 6.45 23.92
CA ALA A 396 -12.36 5.37 23.79
C ALA A 396 -13.49 5.50 24.84
N PRO A 397 -14.78 5.45 24.46
CA PRO A 397 -15.90 5.56 25.42
C PRO A 397 -15.83 4.56 26.58
N ALA A 398 -15.39 3.32 26.31
CA ALA A 398 -15.21 2.28 27.33
C ALA A 398 -14.28 2.67 28.49
N VAL A 399 -13.35 3.61 28.29
CA VAL A 399 -12.50 4.14 29.38
C VAL A 399 -13.35 4.72 30.50
N ALA A 400 -14.36 5.53 30.16
CA ALA A 400 -15.21 6.19 31.13
C ALA A 400 -16.09 5.21 31.93
N LEU A 401 -16.49 4.09 31.33
CA LEU A 401 -17.20 3.03 32.03
C LEU A 401 -16.25 2.25 32.95
N LEU A 402 -15.06 1.88 32.46
CA LEU A 402 -14.04 1.17 33.25
C LEU A 402 -13.59 1.92 34.50
N ASP A 403 -13.52 3.26 34.44
CA ASP A 403 -13.17 4.09 35.60
C ASP A 403 -14.21 4.02 36.73
N ARG A 404 -15.44 3.62 36.42
CA ARG A 404 -16.57 3.52 37.35
C ARG A 404 -16.92 2.07 37.68
N LEU A 405 -16.34 1.11 36.98
CA LEU A 405 -16.67 -0.30 37.11
C LEU A 405 -16.00 -0.88 38.37
N PRO A 406 -16.76 -1.48 39.30
CA PRO A 406 -16.17 -2.07 40.51
C PRO A 406 -15.13 -3.15 40.19
N GLY A 407 -14.04 -3.16 40.96
CA GLY A 407 -12.94 -4.13 40.77
C GLY A 407 -11.99 -3.79 39.62
N TRP A 408 -12.10 -2.60 39.02
CA TRP A 408 -11.15 -2.07 38.05
C TRP A 408 -10.49 -0.80 38.57
N ARG A 409 -9.18 -0.69 38.37
CA ARG A 409 -8.41 0.49 38.74
C ARG A 409 -7.58 0.98 37.58
N ARG A 410 -7.69 2.27 37.29
CA ARG A 410 -6.82 2.94 36.33
C ARG A 410 -5.39 3.02 36.87
N VAL A 411 -4.42 2.63 36.06
CA VAL A 411 -2.98 2.62 36.42
C VAL A 411 -2.15 3.57 35.57
N HIS A 412 -2.67 4.00 34.42
CA HIS A 412 -2.01 4.95 33.53
C HIS A 412 -3.01 5.77 32.74
N THR A 413 -2.64 7.01 32.41
CA THR A 413 -3.37 7.87 31.49
C THR A 413 -2.43 8.87 30.84
N ASP A 414 -2.49 8.95 29.51
CA ASP A 414 -1.85 10.00 28.72
C ASP A 414 -2.70 10.35 27.49
N GLY A 415 -2.17 11.16 26.57
CA GLY A 415 -2.86 11.56 25.35
C GLY A 415 -3.00 10.45 24.28
N VAL A 416 -2.38 9.29 24.50
CA VAL A 416 -2.38 8.15 23.57
C VAL A 416 -3.23 7.01 24.12
N ALA A 417 -2.98 6.58 25.35
CA ALA A 417 -3.58 5.38 25.92
C ALA A 417 -3.97 5.54 27.40
N VAL A 418 -4.95 4.74 27.80
CA VAL A 418 -5.33 4.51 29.19
C VAL A 418 -5.22 3.02 29.47
N ALA A 419 -4.62 2.69 30.62
CA ALA A 419 -4.54 1.32 31.09
C ALA A 419 -5.29 1.16 32.42
N HIS A 420 -6.03 0.06 32.52
CA HIS A 420 -6.67 -0.38 33.76
C HIS A 420 -6.24 -1.79 34.10
N ILE A 421 -6.19 -2.12 35.38
CA ILE A 421 -6.01 -3.48 35.86
C ILE A 421 -7.24 -3.90 36.64
N LYS A 422 -7.55 -5.19 36.59
CA LYS A 422 -8.53 -5.81 37.47
C LYS A 422 -7.91 -6.04 38.83
N GLU A 423 -8.55 -5.54 39.87
CA GLU A 423 -8.12 -5.78 41.25
C GLU A 423 -8.49 -7.21 41.64
N SER A 424 -7.52 -7.96 42.15
CA SER A 424 -7.80 -9.23 42.81
C SER A 424 -8.65 -8.93 44.04
N VAL A 425 -9.87 -9.45 44.09
CA VAL A 425 -10.68 -9.42 45.31
C VAL A 425 -9.85 -10.14 46.39
N ALA A 426 -9.32 -9.38 47.34
CA ALA A 426 -8.76 -9.98 48.55
C ALA A 426 -9.94 -10.69 49.23
N VAL A 427 -9.95 -12.02 49.16
CA VAL A 427 -10.83 -12.83 49.99
C VAL A 427 -10.29 -12.65 51.41
N THR A 428 -10.82 -11.67 52.12
CA THR A 428 -10.67 -11.58 53.57
C THR A 428 -11.28 -12.87 54.12
N GLN A 429 -10.43 -13.78 54.60
CA GLN A 429 -10.86 -14.99 55.30
C GLN A 429 -11.57 -14.63 56.61
#